data_AF-A0A947T7K9-F1
#
_entry.id   AF-A0A947T7K9-F1
#
_cell.length_a   1.000
_cell.length_b   1.000
_cell.length_c   1.000
_cell.angle_alpha   90.00
_cell.angle_beta   90.00
_cell.angle_gamma   90.00
#
_symmetry.space_group_name_H-M   'P 1'
#
loop_
_entity.id
_entity.type
_entity.pdbx_description
1 polymer ?
#
loop_
_entity_poly.entity_id
_entity_poly.type
_entity_poly.pdbx_seq_one_letter_code
_entity_poly.pdbx_strand_id
1 'polypeptide(L)' 'MTTGVVITHAYRTAVGKSGKGTLAQTRPDELLGLLIKGFLERTPELDPALIEDVIIGCAFPEG' A
#
# COMPACT_ATOMS: atom_id res chain seq x y z
N MET A 1 -21.00 -15.47 -15.57
CA MET A 1 -19.80 -16.23 -15.17
C MET A 1 -19.27 -15.52 -13.94
N THR A 2 -19.51 -16.06 -12.75
CA THR A 2 -19.06 -15.38 -11.51
C THR A 2 -17.60 -15.74 -11.32
N THR A 3 -16.70 -14.83 -11.71
CA THR A 3 -15.27 -14.97 -11.45
C THR A 3 -15.06 -15.00 -9.94
N GLY A 4 -14.27 -15.96 -9.44
CA GLY A 4 -13.94 -16.02 -8.02
C GLY A 4 -13.13 -14.79 -7.60
N VAL A 5 -13.39 -14.26 -6.40
CA VAL A 5 -12.58 -13.20 -5.81
C VAL A 5 -11.37 -13.85 -5.13
N VAL A 6 -10.16 -13.44 -5.51
CA VAL A 6 -8.90 -14.02 -5.04
C VAL A 6 -7.97 -12.95 -4.51
N ILE A 7 -7.15 -13.30 -3.51
CA ILE A 7 -6.04 -12.47 -3.04
C ILE A 7 -4.78 -12.95 -3.77
N THR A 8 -4.20 -12.10 -4.62
CA THR A 8 -2.98 -12.44 -5.36
C THR A 8 -1.72 -12.13 -4.56
N HIS A 9 -1.72 -11.02 -3.83
CA HIS A 9 -0.57 -10.52 -3.09
C HIS A 9 -1.01 -9.84 -1.79
N ALA A 10 -0.16 -9.91 -0.76
CA ALA A 10 -0.37 -9.21 0.50
C ALA A 10 0.97 -8.69 1.05
N TYR A 11 1.10 -7.37 1.14
CA TYR A 11 2.31 -6.69 1.60
C TYR A 11 1.98 -5.64 2.66
N ARG A 12 3.00 -5.24 3.42
CA ARG A 12 2.91 -4.18 4.41
C ARG A 12 4.25 -3.48 4.58
N THR A 13 4.22 -2.24 5.04
CA THR A 13 5.41 -1.54 5.53
C THR A 13 5.84 -2.10 6.89
N ALA A 14 7.04 -1.72 7.34
CA ALA A 14 7.40 -1.88 8.75
C ALA A 14 6.49 -1.01 9.63
N VAL A 15 6.28 -1.41 10.88
CA VAL A 15 5.52 -0.61 11.85
C VAL A 15 6.47 0.22 12.70
N GLY A 16 6.30 1.53 12.64
CA GLY A 16 7.06 2.49 13.44
C GLY A 16 6.48 2.66 14.84
N LYS A 17 7.35 2.80 15.84
CA LYS A 17 6.94 3.23 17.19
C LYS A 17 6.49 4.69 17.17
N SER A 18 5.38 5.00 17.85
CA SER A 18 4.90 6.37 17.98
C SER A 18 5.94 7.29 18.64
N GLY A 19 6.12 8.49 18.10
CA GLY A 19 6.98 9.57 18.59
C GLY A 19 8.49 9.35 18.51
N LYS A 20 8.96 8.11 18.68
CA LYS A 20 10.40 7.75 18.74
C LYS A 20 10.84 6.74 17.68
N GLY A 21 9.94 6.30 16.82
CA GLY A 21 10.24 5.36 15.73
C GLY A 21 10.84 6.04 14.52
N THR A 22 11.51 5.26 13.67
CA THR A 22 12.16 5.74 12.44
C THR A 22 11.17 6.31 11.42
N LEU A 23 9.91 5.87 11.46
CA LEU A 23 8.84 6.35 10.58
C LEU A 23 8.05 7.53 11.16
N ALA A 24 8.43 8.05 12.35
CA ALA A 24 7.63 9.07 13.04
C ALA A 24 7.55 10.41 12.29
N GLN A 25 8.47 10.66 11.34
CA GLN A 25 8.52 11.86 10.51
C GLN A 25 8.14 11.57 9.05
N THR A 26 7.73 10.34 8.73
CA THR A 26 7.27 9.99 7.38
C THR A 26 5.78 10.23 7.30
N ARG A 27 5.34 10.95 6.26
CA ARG A 27 3.91 11.18 6.07
C ARG A 27 3.20 9.87 5.68
N PRO A 28 1.95 9.67 6.09
CA PRO A 28 1.23 8.42 5.82
C PRO A 28 1.02 8.15 4.31
N ASP A 29 0.82 9.19 3.50
CA ASP A 29 0.71 9.09 2.04
C ASP A 29 2.04 8.70 1.38
N GLU A 30 3.17 9.17 1.90
CA GLU A 30 4.50 8.72 1.48
C GLU A 30 4.71 7.23 1.81
N LEU A 31 4.29 6.78 3.01
CA LEU A 31 4.33 5.36 3.37
C LEU A 31 3.49 4.49 2.43
N LEU A 32 2.31 4.97 2.03
CA LEU A 32 1.47 4.30 1.04
C LEU A 32 2.14 4.26 -0.34
N GLY A 33 2.72 5.38 -0.80
CA GLY A 33 3.46 5.43 -2.06
C GLY A 33 4.63 4.44 -2.10
N LEU A 34 5.39 4.34 -1.00
CA LEU A 34 6.47 3.35 -0.86
C LEU A 34 5.96 1.91 -0.91
N LEU A 35 4.82 1.62 -0.28
CA LEU A 35 4.18 0.31 -0.35
C LEU A 35 3.81 -0.05 -1.80
N ILE A 36 3.13 0.85 -2.51
CA ILE A 36 2.68 0.64 -3.89
C ILE A 36 3.89 0.44 -4.81
N LYS A 37 4.91 1.29 -4.69
CA LYS A 37 6.15 1.15 -5.46
C LYS A 37 6.81 -0.21 -5.21
N GLY A 38 6.96 -0.59 -3.94
CA GLY A 38 7.55 -1.88 -3.56
C GLY A 38 6.70 -3.09 -3.95
N PHE A 39 5.38 -2.93 -4.11
CA PHE A 39 4.48 -3.94 -4.67
C PHE A 39 4.76 -4.13 -6.17
N LEU A 40 4.76 -3.05 -6.96
CA LEU A 40 5.02 -3.10 -8.40
C LEU A 40 6.42 -3.64 -8.71
N GLU A 41 7.44 -3.27 -7.93
CA GLU A 41 8.79 -3.82 -8.07
C GLU A 41 8.88 -5.34 -7.82
N ARG A 42 7.99 -5.89 -6.98
CA ARG A 42 7.93 -7.33 -6.66
C ARG A 42 7.00 -8.11 -7.59
N THR A 43 6.22 -7.41 -8.42
CA THR A 43 5.28 -8.01 -9.38
C THR A 43 5.52 -7.40 -10.77
N PRO A 44 6.71 -7.59 -11.37
CA PRO A 44 7.09 -6.98 -12.65
C PRO A 44 6.24 -7.44 -13.84
N GLU A 45 5.51 -8.54 -13.71
CA GLU A 45 4.59 -9.08 -14.71
C GLU A 45 3.22 -8.39 -14.74
N LEU A 46 2.88 -7.61 -13.70
CA LEU A 46 1.61 -6.89 -13.64
C LEU A 46 1.71 -5.60 -14.47
N ASP A 47 0.84 -5.48 -15.47
CA ASP A 47 0.59 -4.19 -16.11
C ASP A 47 -0.21 -3.29 -15.15
N PRO A 48 0.36 -2.15 -14.68
CA PRO A 48 -0.35 -1.25 -13.77
C PRO A 48 -1.63 -0.67 -14.35
N ALA A 49 -1.77 -0.62 -15.69
CA ALA A 49 -2.97 -0.12 -16.36
C ALA A 49 -4.19 -1.03 -16.16
N LEU A 50 -4.00 -2.27 -15.69
CA LEU A 50 -5.09 -3.20 -15.38
C LEU A 50 -5.71 -2.95 -13.99
N ILE A 51 -5.12 -2.08 -13.16
CA ILE A 51 -5.65 -1.73 -11.85
C ILE A 51 -6.76 -0.68 -12.04
N GLU A 52 -8.00 -1.05 -11.75
CA GLU A 52 -9.17 -0.18 -11.96
C GLU A 52 -9.48 0.73 -10.76
N ASP A 53 -9.09 0.33 -9.54
CA ASP A 53 -9.38 1.08 -8.32
C ASP A 53 -8.33 0.84 -7.22
N VAL A 54 -8.16 1.82 -6.33
CA VAL A 54 -7.25 1.78 -5.18
C VAL A 54 -8.02 2.21 -3.93
N ILE A 55 -8.44 1.24 -3.13
CA ILE A 55 -9.25 1.45 -1.93
C ILE A 55 -8.34 1.58 -0.70
N ILE A 56 -8.35 2.76 -0.06
CA ILE A 56 -7.44 3.10 1.05
C ILE A 56 -8.26 3.43 2.30
N GLY A 57 -8.08 2.66 3.37
CA GLY A 57 -8.63 2.98 4.68
C GLY A 57 -7.71 3.90 5.48
N CYS A 58 -8.22 5.04 5.94
CA CYS A 58 -7.50 5.94 6.84
C CYS A 58 -8.43 6.41 7.97
N ALA A 59 -7.95 6.33 9.22
CA ALA A 59 -8.73 6.76 10.38
C ALA A 59 -8.74 8.29 10.56
N PHE A 60 -7.67 8.98 10.13
CA PHE A 60 -7.46 10.43 10.25
C PHE A 60 -7.02 11.00 8.89
N PRO A 61 -7.94 11.17 7.92
CA PRO A 61 -7.61 11.62 6.57
C PRO A 61 -7.22 13.11 6.47
N GLU A 62 -7.42 13.89 7.53
CA GLU A 62 -7.14 15.32 7.59
C GLU A 62 -5.67 15.69 7.83
N GLY A 63 -4.78 14.69 7.92
CA GLY A 63 -3.36 14.83 8.26
C GLY A 63 -2.42 15.21 7.12
#